data_AF-A0A158AR20-F1
#
_entry.id   AF-A0A158AR20-F1
#
_cell.length_a   1.000
_cell.length_b   1.000
_cell.length_c   1.000
_cell.angle_alpha   90.00
_cell.angle_beta   90.00
_cell.angle_gamma   90.00
#
_symmetry.space_group_name_H-M   'P 1'
#
loop_
_entity.id
_entity.type
_entity.pdbx_description
1 polymer ?
#
loop_
_entity_poly.entity_id
_entity_poly.type
_entity_poly.pdbx_seq_one_letter_code
_entity_poly.pdbx_strand_id
1 'polypeptide(L)'
;MDSFPNIKPQGAFSALLADQDLTHLELVLRRSLACDLGGPLLPPSYWRERLASIMRQSHLSHTQIQTVHRLYLHIDAFEAAARAREEELSIERARVASERSQSA
;
A
#
# COMPACT_ATOMS: atom_id res chain seq x y z
N MET A 1 45.15 15.31 3.93
CA MET A 1 44.50 14.79 2.69
C MET A 1 44.14 13.36 2.99
N ASP A 2 43.05 13.18 3.73
CA ASP A 2 42.61 11.88 4.21
C ASP A 2 41.49 11.40 3.30
N SER A 3 41.88 10.56 2.33
CA SER A 3 40.94 9.84 1.48
C SER A 3 40.25 8.78 2.32
N PHE A 4 39.06 9.10 2.84
CA PHE A 4 38.16 8.09 3.37
C PHE A 4 37.86 7.07 2.26
N PRO A 5 38.15 5.78 2.44
CA PRO A 5 37.79 4.79 1.44
C PRO A 5 36.27 4.80 1.34
N ASN A 6 35.77 5.16 0.16
CA ASN A 6 34.38 5.04 -0.23
C ASN A 6 34.04 3.55 -0.27
N ILE A 7 33.76 2.97 0.91
CA ILE A 7 33.21 1.65 1.05
C ILE A 7 31.75 1.77 0.62
N LYS A 8 31.49 1.72 -0.69
CA LYS A 8 30.17 1.38 -1.22
C LYS A 8 29.86 -0.03 -0.71
N PRO A 9 28.85 -0.23 0.15
CA PRO A 9 28.52 -1.56 0.63
C PRO A 9 28.09 -2.42 -0.58
N GLN A 10 28.95 -3.38 -0.92
CA GLN A 10 28.77 -4.23 -2.10
C GLN A 10 27.56 -5.16 -1.90
N GLY A 11 26.67 -5.19 -2.90
CA GLY A 11 25.65 -6.21 -3.19
C GLY A 11 24.73 -6.64 -2.04
N ALA A 12 25.22 -7.52 -1.16
CA ALA A 12 24.43 -8.19 -0.15
C ALA A 12 23.98 -7.28 1.00
N PHE A 13 24.80 -6.30 1.41
CA PHE A 13 24.44 -5.37 2.49
C PHE A 13 23.41 -4.33 2.04
N SER A 14 23.50 -3.88 0.78
CA SER A 14 22.49 -3.02 0.17
C SER A 14 21.16 -3.76 -0.03
N ALA A 15 21.20 -5.05 -0.39
CA ALA A 15 20.01 -5.89 -0.47
C ALA A 15 19.37 -6.14 0.91
N LEU A 16 20.15 -6.44 1.95
CA LEU A 16 19.63 -6.66 3.30
C LEU A 16 19.01 -5.39 3.89
N LEU A 17 19.61 -4.22 3.64
CA LEU A 17 19.04 -2.94 4.05
C LEU A 17 17.73 -2.65 3.32
N ALA A 18 17.68 -2.92 2.01
CA ALA A 18 16.45 -2.83 1.24
C ALA A 18 15.38 -3.85 1.70
N ASP A 19 15.76 -5.04 2.16
CA ASP A 19 14.82 -6.03 2.73
C ASP A 19 14.20 -5.53 4.04
N GLN A 20 15.00 -4.90 4.91
CA GLN A 20 14.51 -4.31 6.15
C GLN A 20 13.61 -3.11 5.89
N ASP A 21 13.99 -2.22 4.97
CA ASP A 21 13.19 -1.05 4.58
C ASP A 21 11.85 -1.48 3.97
N LEU A 22 11.85 -2.55 3.18
CA LEU A 22 10.66 -3.07 2.52
C LEU A 22 9.73 -3.81 3.49
N THR A 23 10.29 -4.55 4.45
CA THR A 23 9.52 -5.13 5.57
C THR A 23 8.89 -4.04 6.45
N HIS A 24 9.65 -2.98 6.74
CA HIS A 24 9.13 -1.83 7.47
C HIS A 24 8.01 -1.14 6.69
N LEU A 25 8.20 -0.95 5.38
CA LEU A 25 7.20 -0.38 4.49
C LEU A 25 5.93 -1.23 4.45
N GLU A 26 6.03 -2.56 4.40
CA GLU A 26 4.88 -3.46 4.50
C GLU A 26 4.08 -3.18 5.77
N LEU A 27 4.75 -3.14 6.92
CA LEU A 27 4.09 -2.94 8.21
C LEU A 27 3.39 -1.57 8.27
N VAL A 28 4.06 -0.52 7.82
CA VAL A 28 3.50 0.85 7.80
C VAL A 28 2.34 0.95 6.83
N LEU A 29 2.46 0.37 5.63
CA LEU A 29 1.39 0.35 4.63
C LEU A 29 0.15 -0.34 5.20
N ARG A 30 0.29 -1.56 5.73
CA ARG A 30 -0.83 -2.31 6.32
C ARG A 30 -1.47 -1.56 7.48
N ARG A 31 -0.66 -0.93 8.34
CA ARG A 31 -1.17 -0.13 9.47
C ARG A 31 -1.88 1.14 9.00
N SER A 32 -1.39 1.78 7.94
CA SER A 32 -1.98 3.00 7.38
C SER A 32 -3.33 2.74 6.72
N LEU A 33 -3.47 1.60 6.02
CA LEU A 33 -4.73 1.19 5.39
C LEU A 33 -5.76 0.72 6.42
N ALA A 34 -5.30 0.13 7.53
CA ALA A 34 -6.16 -0.29 8.64
C ALA A 34 -6.51 0.84 9.63
N CYS A 35 -6.03 2.07 9.43
CA CYS A 35 -6.31 3.17 10.35
C CYS A 35 -7.77 3.57 10.24
N ASP A 36 -8.57 3.18 11.23
CA ASP A 36 -10.04 3.31 11.27
C ASP A 36 -10.52 4.68 11.77
N LEU A 37 -9.61 5.65 11.94
CA LEU A 37 -9.90 7.02 12.36
C LEU A 37 -10.33 7.88 11.16
N GLY A 38 -11.43 7.51 10.50
CA GLY A 38 -12.06 8.30 9.43
C GLY A 38 -11.50 8.10 8.03
N GLY A 39 -10.65 7.09 7.80
CA GLY A 39 -10.10 6.73 6.49
C GLY A 39 -8.61 6.40 6.57
N PRO A 40 -8.02 5.82 5.50
CA PRO A 40 -6.61 5.51 5.48
C PRO A 40 -5.79 6.79 5.64
N LEU A 41 -4.79 6.76 6.54
CA LEU A 41 -3.94 7.92 6.83
C LEU A 41 -3.28 8.47 5.55
N LEU A 42 -2.97 7.57 4.62
CA LEU A 42 -2.45 7.86 3.30
C LEU A 42 -3.28 7.12 2.26
N PRO A 43 -3.69 7.79 1.16
CA PRO A 43 -4.53 7.15 0.16
C PRO A 43 -3.76 6.01 -0.55
N PRO A 44 -4.48 4.99 -1.06
CA PRO A 44 -3.90 3.92 -1.89
C PRO A 44 -2.99 4.42 -3.03
N SER A 45 -3.34 5.56 -3.66
CA SER A 45 -2.56 6.18 -4.74
C SER A 45 -1.14 6.57 -4.31
N TYR A 46 -1.00 7.14 -3.11
CA TYR A 46 0.31 7.51 -2.57
C TYR A 46 1.23 6.29 -2.42
N TRP A 47 0.69 5.17 -1.91
CA TRP A 47 1.46 3.95 -1.74
C TRP A 47 1.89 3.35 -3.09
N ARG A 48 1.04 3.41 -4.12
CA ARG A 48 1.42 2.98 -5.47
C ARG A 48 2.56 3.80 -6.04
N GLU A 49 2.52 5.12 -5.90
CA GLU A 49 3.62 5.99 -6.35
C GLU A 49 4.93 5.71 -5.61
N ARG A 50 4.85 5.49 -4.30
CA ARG A 50 6.02 5.12 -3.48
C ARG A 50 6.62 3.78 -3.89
N LEU A 51 5.80 2.75 -4.11
CA LEU A 51 6.25 1.44 -4.59
C LEU A 51 6.87 1.55 -6.00
N ALA A 52 6.28 2.34 -6.90
CA ALA A 52 6.83 2.60 -8.22
C ALA A 52 8.18 3.34 -8.16
N SER A 53 8.36 4.26 -7.20
CA SER A 53 9.65 4.91 -6.96
C SER A 53 10.71 3.90 -6.48
N ILE A 54 10.36 3.02 -5.55
CA ILE A 54 11.27 1.99 -5.03
C ILE A 54 11.71 1.05 -6.16
N MET A 55 10.78 0.56 -6.97
CA MET A 55 11.09 -0.29 -8.12
C MET A 55 12.01 0.38 -9.14
N ARG A 56 11.94 1.71 -9.30
CA ARG A 56 12.78 2.46 -10.25
C ARG A 56 14.19 2.75 -9.72
N GLN A 57 14.36 2.87 -8.41
CA GLN A 57 15.60 3.36 -7.79
C GLN A 57 16.53 2.25 -7.30
N SER A 58 16.04 1.02 -7.15
CA SER A 58 16.78 -0.05 -6.45
C SER A 58 17.02 -1.28 -7.34
N HIS A 59 18.20 -1.86 -7.23
CA HIS A 59 18.48 -3.21 -7.73
C HIS A 59 17.82 -4.23 -6.79
N LEU A 60 16.51 -4.38 -6.92
CA LEU A 60 15.74 -5.28 -6.07
C LEU A 60 16.13 -6.74 -6.34
N SER A 61 16.31 -7.51 -5.27
CA SER A 61 16.42 -8.96 -5.36
C SER A 61 15.07 -9.56 -5.80
N HIS A 62 15.10 -10.81 -6.27
CA HIS A 62 13.87 -11.50 -6.67
C HIS A 62 12.83 -11.54 -5.54
N THR A 63 13.28 -11.79 -4.31
CA THR A 63 12.42 -11.78 -3.11
C THR A 63 11.80 -10.41 -2.87
N GLN A 64 12.56 -9.34 -3.04
CA GLN A 64 12.06 -7.98 -2.86
C GLN A 64 11.00 -7.62 -3.89
N ILE A 65 11.20 -8.02 -5.15
CA ILE A 65 10.20 -7.84 -6.22
C ILE A 65 8.92 -8.59 -5.86
N GLN A 66 9.01 -9.82 -5.36
CA GLN A 66 7.84 -10.58 -4.91
C GLN A 66 7.11 -9.87 -3.76
N THR A 67 7.85 -9.30 -2.80
CA THR A 67 7.22 -8.56 -1.70
C THR A 67 6.55 -7.28 -2.19
N VAL A 68 7.18 -6.50 -3.08
CA VAL A 68 6.53 -5.33 -3.72
C VAL A 68 5.25 -5.76 -4.43
N HIS A 69 5.26 -6.87 -5.17
CA HIS A 69 4.08 -7.37 -5.86
C HIS A 69 2.96 -7.74 -4.87
N ARG A 70 3.29 -8.38 -3.74
CA ARG A 70 2.32 -8.67 -2.67
C ARG A 70 1.72 -7.39 -2.07
N LEU A 71 2.52 -6.33 -1.95
CA LEU A 71 2.04 -5.03 -1.46
C LEU A 71 1.05 -4.38 -2.43
N TYR A 72 1.32 -4.44 -3.75
CA TYR A 72 0.34 -3.99 -4.75
C TYR A 72 -0.99 -4.75 -4.64
N LEU A 73 -0.95 -6.08 -4.55
CA LEU A 73 -2.16 -6.89 -4.35
C LEU A 73 -2.92 -6.51 -3.07
N HIS A 74 -2.20 -6.17 -2.00
CA HIS A 74 -2.82 -5.74 -0.75
C HIS A 74 -3.56 -4.39 -0.90
N ILE A 75 -2.97 -3.44 -1.63
CA ILE A 75 -3.61 -2.16 -1.97
C ILE A 75 -4.86 -2.42 -2.82
N ASP A 76 -4.76 -3.26 -3.86
CA ASP A 76 -5.87 -3.55 -4.76
C ASP A 76 -7.04 -4.23 -4.03
N ALA A 77 -6.74 -5.17 -3.12
CA ALA A 77 -7.74 -5.82 -2.28
C ALA A 77 -8.44 -4.82 -1.33
N PHE A 78 -7.69 -3.87 -0.76
CA PHE A 78 -8.26 -2.83 0.08
C PHE A 78 -9.24 -1.94 -0.71
N GLU A 79 -8.87 -1.51 -1.91
CA GLU A 79 -9.75 -0.70 -2.76
C GLU A 79 -10.97 -1.48 -3.24
N ALA A 80 -10.82 -2.76 -3.58
CA ALA A 80 -11.95 -3.61 -3.94
C ALA A 80 -12.93 -3.75 -2.77
N ALA A 81 -12.42 -3.95 -1.55
CA ALA A 81 -13.25 -4.00 -0.35
C ALA A 81 -13.92 -2.65 -0.04
N ALA A 82 -13.24 -1.53 -0.28
CA ALA A 82 -13.82 -0.20 -0.12
C ALA A 82 -14.97 0.05 -1.10
N ARG A 83 -14.79 -0.30 -2.39
CA ARG A 83 -15.85 -0.19 -3.41
C ARG A 83 -17.06 -1.05 -3.08
N ALA A 84 -16.84 -2.30 -2.65
CA ALA A 84 -17.93 -3.20 -2.28
C ALA A 84 -18.79 -2.65 -1.11
N ARG A 85 -18.14 -2.08 -0.08
CA ARG A 85 -18.86 -1.43 1.03
C ARG A 85 -19.67 -0.23 0.58
N GLU A 86 -19.12 0.59 -0.32
CA GLU A 86 -19.83 1.75 -0.86
C GLU A 86 -21.04 1.35 -1.71
N GLU A 87 -20.90 0.30 -2.52
CA GLU A 87 -21.99 -0.26 -3.32
C GLU A 87 -23.12 -0.80 -2.44
N GLU A 88 -22.80 -1.55 -1.38
CA GLU A 88 -23.77 -2.05 -0.41
C GLU A 88 -24.54 -0.91 0.28
N LEU A 89 -23.84 0.13 0.72
CA LEU A 89 -24.45 1.34 1.30
C LEU A 89 -25.35 2.07 0.30
N SER A 90 -24.95 2.13 -0.97
CA SER A 90 -25.74 2.75 -2.04
C SER A 90 -27.03 1.95 -2.31
N ILE A 91 -26.94 0.62 -2.39
CA ILE A 91 -28.10 -0.27 -2.55
C ILE A 91 -29.07 -0.09 -1.38
N GLU A 92 -28.56 -0.07 -0.16
CA GLU A 92 -29.38 0.10 1.04
C GLU A 92 -30.09 1.45 1.06
N ARG A 93 -29.39 2.54 0.70
CA ARG A 93 -29.99 3.86 0.56
C ARG A 93 -31.10 3.90 -0.50
N ALA A 94 -30.90 3.21 -1.63
CA ALA A 94 -31.90 3.12 -2.69
C ALA A 94 -33.14 2.33 -2.24
N ARG A 95 -32.95 1.24 -1.48
CA ARG A 95 -34.06 0.47 -0.88
C ARG A 95 -34.89 1.32 0.07
N VAL A 96 -34.23 1.99 1.03
CA VAL A 96 -34.90 2.86 2.01
C VAL A 96 -35.68 4.00 1.32
N ALA A 97 -35.14 4.57 0.24
CA ALA A 97 -35.82 5.61 -0.54
C ALA A 97 -37.06 5.08 -1.28
N SER A 98 -36.99 3.86 -1.82
CA SER A 98 -38.11 3.18 -2.48
C SER A 98 -39.24 2.86 -1.49
N GLU A 99 -38.91 2.35 -0.30
CA GLU A 99 -39.89 2.00 0.73
C GLU A 99 -40.64 3.24 1.27
N ARG A 100 -39.92 4.36 1.45
CA ARG A 100 -40.51 5.65 1.85
C ARG A 100 -41.48 6.21 0.80
N SER A 101 -41.21 5.97 -0.48
CA SER A 101 -42.06 6.44 -1.58
C SER A 101 -43.33 5.60 -1.78
N GLN A 102 -43.35 4.36 -1.26
CA GLN A 102 -44.52 3.46 -1.33
C GLN A 102 -45.46 3.58 -0.11
N SER A 103 -44.99 4.18 0.99
CA SER A 103 -45.78 4.38 2.23
C SER A 103 -46.39 5.78 2.35
N ALA A 104 -46.25 6.62 1.33
CA ALA A 104 -46.79 7.98 1.24
C ALA A 104 -47.85 8.06 0.14
#